data_AF-A0AAV5M377-F1
#
_entry.id   AF-A0AAV5M377-F1
#
_cell.length_a   1.000
_cell.length_b   1.000
_cell.length_c   1.000
_cell.angle_alpha   90.00
_cell.angle_beta   90.00
_cell.angle_gamma   90.00
#
_symmetry.space_group_name_H-M   'P 1'
#
loop_
_entity.id
_entity.type
_entity.pdbx_description
1 polymer ?
#
loop_
_entity_poly.entity_id
_entity_poly.type
_entity_poly.pdbx_seq_one_letter_code
_entity_poly.pdbx_strand_id
1 'polypeptide(L)'
;MVFLIKEGSVLFKMVSPQLPRQRQEEQSAEGEEEQRSGQYQRVTARANPGDIFITLADHPVSLIASQNEDMKAIGFGINAKNSQRIFLAGRNNIVRNMEREAQELSFGVPARLVEQVFNNQEESHFLSASQKRQQREKPVSFI
;
A
#
# COMPACT_ATOMS: atom_id res chain seq x y z
N MET A 1 0.45 14.86 1.49
CA MET A 1 0.54 15.50 0.16
C MET A 1 -0.87 15.71 -0.37
N VAL A 2 -1.14 16.84 -1.01
CA VAL A 2 -2.45 17.15 -1.62
C VAL A 2 -2.32 16.98 -3.12
N PHE A 3 -3.20 16.21 -3.75
CA PHE A 3 -3.19 15.97 -5.19
C PHE A 3 -4.44 16.53 -5.84
N LEU A 4 -4.28 17.27 -6.94
CA LEU A 4 -5.35 17.70 -7.83
C LEU A 4 -5.25 16.90 -9.14
N ILE A 5 -6.32 16.21 -9.53
CA ILE A 5 -6.37 15.53 -10.84
C ILE A 5 -6.52 16.57 -11.95
N LYS A 6 -5.66 16.46 -12.96
CA LYS A 6 -5.69 17.31 -14.16
C LYS A 6 -6.27 16.58 -15.37
N GLU A 7 -5.89 15.32 -15.56
CA GLU A 7 -6.32 14.51 -16.71
C GLU A 7 -6.50 13.05 -16.28
N GLY A 8 -7.40 12.35 -16.96
CA GLY A 8 -7.74 10.95 -16.72
C GLY A 8 -8.51 10.73 -15.41
N SER A 9 -8.81 9.46 -15.13
CA SER A 9 -9.46 9.05 -13.89
C SER A 9 -8.60 8.05 -13.10
N VAL A 10 -8.69 8.10 -11.77
CA VAL A 10 -7.88 7.26 -10.88
C VAL A 10 -8.73 6.60 -9.81
N LEU A 11 -8.43 5.33 -9.52
CA LEU A 11 -8.85 4.66 -8.30
C LEU A 11 -7.76 4.82 -7.24
N PHE A 12 -8.08 5.62 -6.22
CA PHE A 12 -7.27 5.84 -5.04
C PHE A 12 -7.56 4.79 -3.98
N LYS A 13 -6.53 4.15 -3.43
CA LYS A 13 -6.63 3.28 -2.26
C LYS A 13 -5.58 3.68 -1.23
N MET A 14 -6.01 3.82 0.02
CA MET A 14 -5.15 4.14 1.15
C MET A 14 -5.44 3.22 2.33
N VAL A 15 -4.41 2.92 3.11
CA VAL A 15 -4.53 2.20 4.38
C VAL A 15 -4.31 3.19 5.51
N SER A 16 -5.26 3.25 6.45
CA SER A 16 -5.20 4.11 7.64
C SER A 16 -5.25 3.25 8.90
N PRO A 17 -4.41 3.49 9.91
CA PRO A 17 -4.65 2.91 11.23
C PRO A 17 -5.98 3.44 11.77
N GLN A 18 -6.76 2.58 12.41
CA GLN A 18 -7.93 3.01 13.15
C GLN A 18 -7.46 3.73 14.41
N LEU A 19 -7.91 4.97 14.60
CA LEU A 19 -7.76 5.63 15.88
C LEU A 19 -8.69 4.94 16.89
N PRO A 20 -8.24 4.69 18.13
CA PRO A 20 -9.15 4.27 19.19
C PRO A 20 -10.30 5.26 19.25
N ARG A 21 -11.52 4.76 19.07
CA ARG A 21 -12.74 5.57 19.18
C ARG A 21 -12.68 6.24 20.56
N GLN A 22 -12.50 7.55 20.61
CA GLN A 22 -12.57 8.30 21.85
C GLN A 22 -14.01 8.10 22.35
N ARG A 23 -14.16 7.34 23.45
CA ARG A 23 -15.43 7.10 24.13
C ARG A 23 -16.05 8.47 24.44
N GLN A 24 -16.99 8.91 23.61
CA GLN A 24 -18.14 9.63 24.14
C GLN A 24 -18.96 8.59 24.90
N GLU A 25 -19.17 8.89 26.17
CA GLU A 25 -19.70 8.04 27.22
C GLU A 25 -21.02 7.39 26.82
N GLU A 26 -21.10 6.07 26.88
CA GLU A 26 -22.29 5.32 27.31
C GLU A 26 -21.85 3.90 27.73
N GLN A 27 -21.79 3.78 29.06
CA GLN A 27 -21.72 2.65 29.99
C GLN A 27 -21.67 1.18 29.51
N SER A 28 -20.73 0.46 30.14
CA SER A 28 -20.81 -0.91 30.66
C SER A 28 -20.63 -2.13 29.73
N ALA A 29 -19.42 -2.70 29.76
CA ALA A 29 -19.17 -4.10 30.17
C ALA A 29 -17.66 -4.38 30.18
N GLU A 30 -17.17 -4.88 31.32
CA GLU A 30 -15.83 -5.44 31.50
C GLU A 30 -15.67 -6.72 30.67
N GLY A 31 -14.52 -6.88 30.02
CA GLY A 31 -14.20 -8.10 29.27
C GLY A 31 -12.98 -7.92 28.37
N GLU A 32 -11.87 -8.49 28.83
CA GLU A 32 -10.74 -8.99 28.04
C GLU A 32 -9.78 -7.97 27.41
N GLU A 33 -8.63 -7.83 28.06
CA GLU A 33 -7.39 -7.31 27.50
C GLU A 33 -6.86 -8.27 26.41
N GLU A 34 -7.60 -8.41 25.30
CA GLU A 34 -7.01 -8.94 24.08
C GLU A 34 -6.09 -7.87 23.49
N GLN A 35 -4.85 -8.26 23.21
CA GLN A 35 -3.81 -7.45 22.59
C GLN A 35 -4.39 -6.64 21.42
N ARG A 36 -4.53 -5.33 21.61
CA ARG A 36 -5.04 -4.38 20.62
C ARG A 36 -4.05 -4.26 19.45
N SER A 37 -4.01 -5.27 18.59
CA SER A 37 -3.39 -5.17 17.28
C SER A 37 -4.08 -4.04 16.51
N GLY A 38 -3.31 -3.03 16.11
CA GLY A 38 -3.85 -1.85 15.45
C GLY A 38 -4.65 -2.24 14.21
N GLN A 39 -5.98 -2.13 14.28
CA GLN A 39 -6.83 -2.44 13.15
C GLN A 39 -6.58 -1.40 12.05
N TYR A 40 -6.43 -1.85 10.81
CA TYR A 40 -6.29 -0.96 9.65
C TYR A 40 -7.62 -0.83 8.91
N GLN A 41 -7.95 0.38 8.48
CA GLN A 41 -9.08 0.66 7.60
C GLN A 41 -8.59 0.95 6.18
N ARG A 42 -9.26 0.34 5.20
CA ARG A 42 -9.07 0.65 3.79
C ARG A 42 -9.98 1.80 3.39
N VAL A 43 -9.38 2.90 2.93
CA VAL A 43 -10.06 4.02 2.29
C VAL A 43 -9.94 3.84 0.78
N THR A 44 -11.05 3.94 0.05
CA THR A 44 -11.05 3.79 -1.42
C THR A 44 -11.97 4.83 -2.04
N ALA A 45 -11.49 5.51 -3.08
CA ALA A 45 -12.25 6.54 -3.79
C ALA A 45 -11.85 6.57 -5.27
N ARG A 46 -12.78 7.00 -6.13
CA ARG A 46 -12.49 7.34 -7.52
C ARG A 46 -12.38 8.86 -7.63
N ALA A 47 -11.38 9.35 -8.35
CA ALA A 47 -11.16 10.77 -8.60
C ALA A 47 -11.03 11.03 -10.11
N ASN A 48 -11.63 12.12 -10.56
CA ASN A 48 -11.67 12.61 -11.94
C ASN A 48 -11.05 14.01 -12.02
N PRO A 49 -10.85 14.59 -13.22
CA PRO A 49 -10.28 15.93 -13.35
C PRO A 49 -11.05 16.98 -12.53
N GLY A 50 -10.32 17.76 -11.73
CA GLY A 50 -10.89 18.72 -10.79
C GLY A 50 -11.00 18.21 -9.35
N ASP A 51 -11.01 16.88 -9.14
CA ASP A 51 -11.08 16.30 -7.81
C ASP A 51 -9.74 16.40 -7.07
N ILE A 52 -9.84 16.47 -5.75
CA ILE A 52 -8.69 16.53 -4.83
C ILE A 52 -8.69 15.29 -3.94
N PHE A 53 -7.53 14.67 -3.76
CA PHE A 53 -7.32 13.67 -2.72
C PHE A 53 -6.09 14.01 -1.87
N ILE A 54 -6.12 13.55 -0.62
CA ILE A 54 -5.07 13.84 0.37
C ILE A 54 -4.44 12.53 0.80
N THR A 55 -3.11 12.45 0.72
CA THR A 55 -2.35 11.40 1.36
C THR A 55 -1.76 11.93 2.65
N LEU A 56 -2.04 11.24 3.75
CA LEU A 56 -1.43 11.53 5.05
C LEU A 56 0.00 10.98 5.08
N ALA A 57 0.85 11.56 5.91
CA ALA A 57 2.16 10.97 6.19
C ALA A 57 1.96 9.56 6.79
N ASP A 58 2.85 8.64 6.46
CA ASP A 58 2.86 7.26 7.00
C ASP A 58 1.63 6.41 6.66
N HIS A 59 0.83 6.82 5.68
CA HIS A 59 -0.31 6.05 5.18
C HIS A 59 0.02 5.44 3.81
N PRO A 60 0.11 4.10 3.70
CA PRO A 60 0.33 3.44 2.42
C PRO A 60 -0.77 3.81 1.42
N VAL A 61 -0.37 4.17 0.21
CA VAL A 61 -1.27 4.59 -0.86
C VAL A 61 -0.93 3.87 -2.17
N SER A 62 -1.96 3.54 -2.94
CA SER A 62 -1.83 3.14 -4.34
C SER A 62 -2.79 3.93 -5.21
N LEU A 63 -2.33 4.31 -6.40
CA LEU A 63 -3.08 5.03 -7.42
C LEU A 63 -3.14 4.14 -8.65
N ILE A 64 -4.35 3.83 -9.11
CA ILE A 64 -4.57 2.97 -10.27
C ILE A 64 -5.27 3.81 -11.32
N ALA A 65 -4.56 4.16 -12.40
CA ALA A 65 -5.17 4.84 -13.54
C ALA A 65 -6.22 3.93 -14.19
N SER A 66 -7.31 4.52 -14.68
CA SER A 66 -8.30 3.80 -15.50
C SER A 66 -7.64 3.27 -16.77
N GLN A 67 -8.22 2.19 -17.32
CA GLN A 67 -7.68 1.58 -18.53
C GLN A 67 -7.76 2.54 -19.71
N ASN A 68 -6.73 2.51 -20.57
CA ASN A 68 -6.65 3.25 -21.84
C ASN A 68 -6.62 4.79 -21.71
N GLU A 69 -6.33 5.32 -20.51
CA GLU A 69 -6.18 6.75 -20.29
C GLU A 69 -4.90 7.04 -19.50
N ASP A 70 -4.13 8.02 -19.95
CA ASP A 70 -3.07 8.59 -19.13
C ASP A 70 -3.70 9.38 -17.97
N MET A 71 -3.10 9.28 -16.79
CA MET A 71 -3.50 10.04 -15.61
C MET A 71 -2.43 11.09 -15.29
N LYS A 72 -2.86 12.35 -15.15
CA LYS A 72 -1.99 13.45 -14.70
C LYS A 72 -2.57 14.08 -13.46
N ALA A 73 -1.72 14.31 -12.47
CA ALA A 73 -2.07 15.02 -11.24
C ALA A 73 -0.97 16.01 -10.84
N ILE A 74 -1.38 17.11 -10.21
CA ILE A 74 -0.47 18.07 -9.56
C ILE A 74 -0.45 17.77 -8.08
N GLY A 75 0.75 17.64 -7.51
CA GLY A 75 0.94 17.30 -6.11
C GLY A 75 1.62 18.40 -5.31
N PHE A 76 1.03 18.80 -4.19
CA PHE A 76 1.59 19.75 -3.24
C PHE A 76 2.06 19.01 -1.98
N GLY A 77 3.37 19.01 -1.75
CA GLY A 77 3.98 18.46 -0.54
C GLY A 77 3.92 19.45 0.62
N ILE A 78 3.09 19.17 1.62
CA ILE A 78 3.05 19.92 2.88
C ILE A 78 4.08 19.30 3.82
N ASN A 79 4.89 20.11 4.51
CA ASN A 79 5.98 19.66 5.38
C ASN A 79 6.96 18.70 4.67
N ALA A 80 7.26 18.96 3.40
CA ALA A 80 8.00 18.03 2.56
C ALA A 80 9.52 18.01 2.79
N LYS A 81 10.06 18.87 3.68
CA LYS A 81 11.50 18.89 3.97
C LYS A 81 11.91 17.52 4.52
N ASN A 82 12.88 16.89 3.85
CA ASN A 82 13.36 15.53 4.15
C ASN A 82 12.30 14.42 4.03
N SER A 83 11.16 14.68 3.37
CA SER A 83 10.15 13.64 3.12
C SER A 83 10.66 12.67 2.04
N GLN A 84 10.67 11.38 2.38
CA GLN A 84 11.07 10.32 1.47
C GLN A 84 9.87 9.45 1.10
N ARG A 85 9.86 8.93 -0.12
CA ARG A 85 8.88 7.92 -0.54
C ARG A 85 9.49 6.54 -0.35
N ILE A 86 8.84 5.73 0.48
CA ILE A 86 9.21 4.35 0.72
C ILE A 86 8.26 3.47 -0.09
N PHE A 87 8.79 2.71 -1.05
CA PHE A 87 7.99 1.82 -1.87
C PHE A 87 7.84 0.46 -1.18
N LEU A 88 6.62 -0.06 -1.13
CA LEU A 88 6.30 -1.36 -0.52
C LEU A 88 6.33 -2.52 -1.53
N ALA A 89 6.36 -2.22 -2.84
CA ALA A 89 6.41 -3.19 -3.92
C ALA A 89 7.20 -2.64 -5.12
N GLY A 90 7.53 -3.51 -6.07
CA GLY A 90 8.41 -3.20 -7.20
C GLY A 90 9.88 -3.46 -6.90
N ARG A 91 10.74 -3.35 -7.91
CA ARG A 91 12.17 -3.65 -7.80
C ARG A 91 12.88 -2.83 -6.70
N ASN A 92 12.44 -1.61 -6.40
CA ASN A 92 13.01 -0.73 -5.37
C ASN A 92 12.24 -0.75 -4.03
N ASN A 93 11.62 -1.89 -3.65
CA ASN A 93 10.86 -1.97 -2.41
C ASN A 93 11.74 -2.11 -1.15
N ILE A 94 11.24 -1.64 -0.01
CA ILE A 94 11.97 -1.64 1.27
C ILE A 94 12.24 -3.05 1.81
N VAL A 95 11.41 -4.04 1.49
CA VAL A 95 11.57 -5.42 1.97
C VAL A 95 12.86 -6.03 1.44
N ARG A 96 13.28 -5.68 0.21
CA ARG A 96 14.56 -6.13 -0.36
C ARG A 96 15.80 -5.59 0.36
N ASN A 97 15.66 -4.53 1.14
CA ASN A 97 16.74 -3.96 1.93
C ASN A 97 16.82 -4.55 3.34
N MET A 98 15.87 -5.40 3.72
CA MET A 98 15.88 -6.09 5.01
C MET A 98 16.85 -7.27 4.97
N GLU A 99 17.58 -7.48 6.07
CA GLU A 99 18.35 -8.70 6.31
C GLU A 99 17.45 -9.94 6.24
N ARG A 100 18.02 -11.09 5.85
CA ARG A 100 17.24 -12.32 5.61
C ARG A 100 16.54 -12.79 6.89
N GLU A 101 17.24 -12.68 8.00
CA GLU A 101 16.75 -12.99 9.34
C GLU A 101 15.55 -12.10 9.71
N ALA A 102 15.63 -10.80 9.40
CA ALA A 102 14.54 -9.86 9.62
C ALA A 102 13.32 -10.17 8.74
N GLN A 103 13.53 -10.62 7.49
CA GLN A 103 12.45 -11.09 6.62
C GLN A 103 11.78 -12.34 7.22
N GLU A 104 12.56 -13.32 7.67
CA GLU A 104 12.04 -14.55 8.26
C GLU A 104 11.20 -14.28 9.51
N LEU A 105 11.69 -13.42 10.39
CA LEU A 105 10.98 -13.02 11.61
C LEU A 105 9.73 -12.18 11.30
N SER A 106 9.77 -11.30 10.30
CA SER A 106 8.66 -10.40 9.98
C SER A 106 7.50 -11.13 9.28
N PHE A 107 7.82 -12.09 8.41
CA PHE A 107 6.81 -12.79 7.59
C PHE A 107 6.50 -14.21 8.07
N GLY A 108 7.26 -14.76 9.02
CA GLY A 108 7.04 -16.10 9.57
C GLY A 108 7.30 -17.23 8.57
N VAL A 109 8.04 -16.97 7.48
CA VAL A 109 8.36 -17.92 6.42
C VAL A 109 9.83 -17.79 6.03
N PRO A 110 10.47 -18.83 5.44
CA PRO A 110 11.86 -18.75 5.00
C PRO A 110 12.12 -17.55 4.08
N ALA A 111 13.27 -16.86 4.26
CA ALA A 111 13.60 -15.65 3.49
C ALA A 111 13.60 -15.91 1.99
N ARG A 112 13.96 -17.12 1.55
CA ARG A 112 13.92 -17.51 0.13
C ARG A 112 12.54 -17.35 -0.49
N LEU A 113 11.47 -17.64 0.27
CA LEU A 113 10.10 -17.44 -0.20
C LEU A 113 9.72 -15.96 -0.25
N VAL A 114 10.15 -15.17 0.75
CA VAL A 114 9.95 -13.71 0.76
C VAL A 114 10.66 -13.09 -0.44
N GLU A 115 11.95 -13.37 -0.62
CA GLU A 115 12.76 -12.93 -1.75
C GLU A 115 12.13 -13.34 -3.09
N GLN A 116 11.65 -14.59 -3.22
CA GLN A 116 10.99 -15.05 -4.45
C GLN A 116 9.77 -14.19 -4.80
N VAL A 117 8.93 -13.84 -3.82
CA VAL A 117 7.74 -13.01 -4.04
C VAL A 117 8.13 -11.57 -4.35
N PHE A 118 8.97 -10.95 -3.53
CA PHE A 118 9.32 -9.53 -3.66
C PHE A 118 10.30 -9.23 -4.81
N ASN A 119 10.98 -10.23 -5.36
CA ASN A 119 11.83 -10.10 -6.55
C ASN A 119 11.10 -10.41 -7.87
N ASN A 120 9.86 -10.91 -7.83
CA ASN A 120 9.11 -11.27 -9.04
C ASN A 120 8.54 -10.06 -9.81
N GLN A 121 8.68 -8.84 -9.28
CA GLN A 121 8.31 -7.61 -9.96
C GLN A 121 9.56 -6.86 -10.41
N GLU A 122 9.81 -6.83 -11.72
CA GLU A 122 10.98 -6.20 -12.32
C GLU A 122 10.85 -4.68 -12.46
N GLU A 123 9.61 -4.18 -12.60
CA GLU A 123 9.31 -2.76 -12.72
C GLU A 123 9.36 -2.04 -11.36
N SER A 124 9.51 -0.72 -11.35
CA SER A 124 9.50 0.11 -10.14
C SER A 124 8.60 1.32 -10.30
N HIS A 125 8.03 1.76 -9.17
CA HIS A 125 7.24 2.99 -9.01
C HIS A 125 5.89 3.01 -9.74
N PHE A 126 5.87 2.73 -11.04
CA PHE A 126 4.68 2.58 -11.85
C PHE A 126 4.66 1.15 -12.40
N LEU A 127 3.55 0.45 -12.15
CA LEU A 127 3.39 -0.95 -12.52
C LEU A 127 2.16 -1.08 -13.42
N SER A 128 2.19 -2.01 -14.36
CA SER A 128 1.01 -2.36 -15.12
C SER A 128 -0.08 -2.91 -14.19
N ALA A 129 -1.20 -2.18 -14.08
CA ALA A 129 -2.37 -2.64 -13.32
C ALA A 129 -3.12 -3.77 -14.04
N SER A 130 -2.82 -4.00 -15.33
CA SER A 130 -3.42 -5.08 -16.10
C SER A 130 -2.84 -6.41 -15.64
N GLN A 131 -3.69 -7.20 -14.98
CA GLN A 131 -3.45 -8.63 -14.85
C GLN A 131 -3.47 -9.24 -16.26
N LYS A 132 -2.32 -9.29 -16.94
CA LYS A 132 -2.02 -10.55 -17.61
C LYS A 132 -1.89 -11.55 -16.46
N ARG A 133 -2.97 -12.29 -16.19
CA ARG A 133 -2.86 -13.62 -15.59
C ARG A 133 -1.82 -14.36 -16.40
N GLN A 134 -0.54 -14.27 -16.01
CA GLN A 134 0.41 -15.29 -16.37
C GLN A 134 -0.13 -16.54 -15.68
N GLN A 135 -0.89 -17.35 -16.41
CA GLN A 135 -0.91 -18.78 -16.18
C GLN A 135 0.55 -19.25 -16.26
N ARG A 136 1.26 -19.15 -15.15
CA ARG A 136 2.34 -20.06 -14.81
C ARG A 136 1.78 -20.96 -13.72
N GLU A 137 0.87 -21.85 -14.13
CA GLU A 137 0.90 -23.20 -13.56
C GLU A 137 2.23 -23.82 -14.03
N LYS A 138 3.32 -23.50 -13.34
CA LYS A 138 4.42 -24.44 -13.27
C LYS A 138 4.11 -25.30 -12.05
N PRO A 139 3.85 -26.61 -12.21
CA PRO A 139 3.72 -27.46 -11.04
C PRO A 139 5.03 -27.34 -10.25
N VAL A 140 4.90 -27.04 -8.96
CA VAL A 140 5.99 -27.21 -8.02
C VAL A 140 6.19 -28.72 -7.92
N SER A 141 7.14 -29.26 -8.69
CA SER A 141 7.56 -30.64 -8.56
C SER A 141 8.37 -30.75 -7.27
N PHE A 142 7.80 -31.42 -6.27
CA PHE A 142 8.57 -31.99 -5.18
C PHE A 142 9.21 -33.27 -5.70
N ILE A 143 10.52 -33.25 -5.89
CA ILE A 143 11.39 -34.43 -5.82
C ILE A 143 12.60 -34.01 -4.98
#